data_AF-A0A9W6M0X3-F1
#
_entry.id   AF-A0A9W6M0X3-F1
#
_cell.length_a   1.000
_cell.length_b   1.000
_cell.length_c   1.000
_cell.angle_alpha   90.00
_cell.angle_beta   90.00
_cell.angle_gamma   90.00
#
_symmetry.space_group_name_H-M   'P 1'
#
loop_
_entity.id
_entity.type
_entity.pdbx_description
1 polymer ?
#
loop_
_entity_poly.entity_id
_entity_poly.type
_entity_poly.pdbx_seq_one_letter_code
_entity_poly.pdbx_strand_id
1 'polypeptide(L)' 'MSDTNEPLSDEEMTPVILDHLKQAADAHGVHEETELNGVYDEQWPEWYAAHMVETLRAAGYRLVRTA' A
#
# COMPACT_ATOMS: atom_id res chain seq x y z
N MET A 1 -18.98 15.02 -12.11
CA MET A 1 -18.74 13.63 -11.69
C MET A 1 -17.52 13.22 -12.47
N SER A 2 -16.34 13.17 -11.84
CA SER A 2 -15.11 12.78 -12.53
C SER A 2 -15.23 11.33 -12.98
N ASP A 3 -14.84 11.06 -14.23
CA ASP A 3 -14.76 9.70 -14.75
C ASP A 3 -13.82 8.90 -13.84
N THR A 4 -14.33 7.83 -13.23
CA THR A 4 -13.60 6.96 -12.27
C THR A 4 -12.47 6.14 -12.93
N ASN A 5 -11.99 6.57 -14.08
CA ASN A 5 -11.02 5.87 -14.91
C ASN A 5 -9.88 6.80 -15.40
N GLU A 6 -9.91 8.10 -15.10
CA GLU A 6 -8.79 9.01 -15.37
C GLU A 6 -7.61 8.71 -14.43
N PRO A 7 -6.37 8.58 -14.93
CA PRO A 7 -5.20 8.42 -14.06
C PRO A 7 -5.03 9.65 -13.16
N LEU A 8 -4.71 9.41 -11.88
CA LEU A 8 -4.32 10.48 -10.97
C LEU A 8 -3.06 11.18 -11.49
N SER A 9 -3.00 12.51 -11.34
CA SER A 9 -1.75 13.24 -11.47
C SER A 9 -0.77 12.86 -10.35
N ASP A 10 0.52 13.18 -10.53
CA ASP A 10 1.55 12.90 -9.52
C ASP A 10 1.25 13.59 -8.17
N GLU A 11 0.67 14.79 -8.22
CA GLU A 11 0.27 15.58 -7.04
C GLU A 11 -0.88 14.93 -6.27
N GLU A 12 -1.82 14.30 -6.98
CA GLU A 12 -2.93 13.55 -6.39
C GLU A 12 -2.50 12.15 -5.93
N MET A 13 -1.55 11.54 -6.63
CA MET A 13 -1.08 10.18 -6.36
C MET A 13 -0.20 10.11 -5.11
N THR A 14 0.66 11.11 -4.89
CA THR A 14 1.56 11.17 -3.72
C THR A 14 0.84 11.00 -2.37
N PRO A 15 -0.23 11.76 -2.04
CA PRO A 15 -0.92 11.59 -0.77
C PRO A 15 -1.62 10.23 -0.65
N VAL A 16 -2.12 9.65 -1.75
CA VAL A 16 -2.71 8.29 -1.75
C VAL A 16 -1.65 7.26 -1.38
N ILE A 17 -0.49 7.29 -2.02
CA ILE A 17 0.62 6.37 -1.73
C ILE A 17 1.14 6.55 -0.31
N LEU A 18 1.29 7.79 0.16
CA LEU A 18 1.74 8.07 1.52
C LEU A 18 0.76 7.52 2.57
N ASP A 19 -0.54 7.65 2.35
CA ASP A 19 -1.55 7.12 3.26
C ASP A 19 -1.46 5.58 3.34
N HIS A 20 -1.34 4.91 2.20
CA HIS A 20 -1.21 3.44 2.16
C HIS A 20 0.11 2.95 2.75
N LEU A 21 1.20 3.72 2.62
CA LEU A 21 2.48 3.43 3.27
C LEU A 21 2.36 3.47 4.80
N LYS A 22 1.64 4.45 5.34
CA LYS A 22 1.42 4.56 6.79
C LYS A 22 0.55 3.41 7.31
N GLN A 23 -0.52 3.08 6.60
CA GLN A 23 -1.36 1.93 6.92
C GLN A 23 -0.55 0.62 6.89
N ALA A 24 0.32 0.43 5.90
CA ALA A 24 1.21 -0.72 5.83
C ALA A 24 2.18 -0.76 7.01
N ALA A 25 2.74 0.37 7.44
CA ALA A 25 3.63 0.43 8.60
C ALA A 25 2.92 0.04 9.90
N ASP A 26 1.71 0.56 10.13
CA ASP A 26 0.91 0.21 11.30
C ASP A 26 0.55 -1.29 11.30
N ALA A 27 0.14 -1.82 10.14
CA ALA A 27 -0.23 -3.23 10.01
C ALA A 27 0.98 -4.18 10.09
N HIS A 28 2.15 -3.76 9.61
CA HIS A 28 3.38 -4.55 9.71
C HIS A 28 3.88 -4.65 11.15
N GLY A 29 3.77 -3.57 11.94
CA GLY A 29 4.07 -3.63 13.38
C GLY A 29 3.22 -4.67 14.10
N VAL A 30 1.93 -4.77 13.77
CA VAL A 30 1.05 -5.82 14.29
C VAL A 30 1.50 -7.21 13.81
N HIS A 31 1.88 -7.36 12.53
CA HIS A 31 2.38 -8.62 11.99
C HIS A 31 3.64 -9.11 12.71
N GLU A 32 4.62 -8.23 12.94
CA GLU A 32 5.84 -8.56 13.68
C GLU A 32 5.50 -9.03 15.09
N GLU A 33 4.67 -8.29 15.82
CA GLU A 33 4.28 -8.63 17.18
C GLU A 33 3.50 -9.95 17.28
N THR A 34 2.54 -10.17 16.39
CA THR A 34 1.56 -11.25 16.51
C THR A 34 1.95 -12.53 15.79
N GLU A 35 2.59 -12.42 14.62
CA GLU A 35 2.93 -13.56 13.77
C GLU A 35 4.41 -13.93 13.89
N LEU A 36 5.29 -12.94 14.05
CA LEU A 36 6.74 -13.15 14.19
C LEU A 36 7.23 -13.14 15.64
N ASN A 37 6.31 -13.07 16.61
CA ASN A 37 6.60 -13.04 18.05
C ASN A 37 7.54 -11.89 18.46
N GLY A 38 7.38 -10.72 17.84
CA GLY A 38 8.20 -9.52 18.06
C GLY A 38 9.59 -9.59 17.44
N VAL A 39 9.86 -10.56 16.57
CA VAL A 39 11.10 -10.64 15.79
C VAL A 39 10.98 -9.75 14.56
N TYR A 40 12.05 -9.00 14.27
CA TYR A 40 12.16 -8.18 13.07
C TYR A 40 11.94 -9.02 11.81
N ASP A 41 11.10 -8.51 10.92
CA ASP A 41 10.82 -9.17 9.66
C ASP A 41 11.91 -8.87 8.63
N GLU A 42 12.76 -9.86 8.32
CA GLU A 42 13.74 -9.72 7.22
C GLU A 42 13.08 -9.63 5.83
N GLN A 43 11.82 -10.05 5.70
CA GLN A 43 11.02 -10.01 4.47
C GLN A 43 10.03 -8.83 4.44
N TRP A 44 10.28 -7.81 5.28
CA TRP A 44 9.45 -6.61 5.33
C TRP A 44 9.20 -5.97 3.95
N PRO A 45 10.15 -5.92 2.99
CA PRO A 45 9.88 -5.28 1.70
C PRO A 45 8.79 -6.01 0.90
N GLU A 46 8.84 -7.34 0.87
CA GLU A 46 7.85 -8.18 0.19
C GLU A 46 6.49 -8.07 0.86
N TRP A 47 6.46 -8.07 2.19
CA TRP A 47 5.23 -7.91 2.96
C TRP A 47 4.57 -6.56 2.67
N TYR A 48 5.33 -5.47 2.71
CA TYR A 48 4.83 -4.12 2.40
C TYR A 48 4.28 -4.04 0.99
N ALA A 49 5.01 -4.57 0.00
CA ALA A 49 4.57 -4.54 -1.39
C ALA A 49 3.24 -5.28 -1.58
N ALA A 50 3.08 -6.47 -0.99
CA ALA A 50 1.84 -7.24 -1.04
C ALA A 50 0.68 -6.49 -0.36
N HIS A 51 0.91 -5.97 0.84
CA HIS A 51 -0.11 -5.25 1.61
C HIS A 51 -0.54 -3.95 0.91
N MET A 52 0.39 -3.18 0.35
CA MET A 52 0.07 -1.98 -0.41
C MET A 52 -0.74 -2.29 -1.66
N VAL A 53 -0.42 -3.35 -2.39
CA VAL A 53 -1.20 -3.75 -3.58
C VAL A 53 -2.63 -4.16 -3.19
N GLU A 54 -2.80 -4.86 -2.09
CA GLU A 54 -4.12 -5.24 -1.57
C GLU A 54 -4.95 -4.03 -1.15
N THR A 55 -4.38 -3.15 -0.33
CA THR A 55 -5.06 -1.96 0.19
C THR A 55 -5.40 -0.97 -0.92
N LEU A 56 -4.48 -0.72 -1.86
CA LEU A 56 -4.76 0.12 -3.04
C LEU A 56 -5.91 -0.47 -3.88
N ARG A 57 -5.91 -1.79 -4.09
CA ARG A 57 -7.00 -2.48 -4.81
C ARG A 57 -8.33 -2.34 -4.06
N ALA A 58 -8.33 -2.53 -2.74
CA ALA A 58 -9.52 -2.39 -1.91
C ALA A 58 -10.07 -0.96 -1.95
N ALA A 59 -9.20 0.04 -2.06
CA ALA A 59 -9.55 1.45 -2.24
C ALA A 59 -9.96 1.81 -3.68
N GLY A 60 -9.96 0.86 -4.62
CA GLY A 60 -10.39 1.05 -6.00
C GLY A 60 -9.28 1.51 -6.96
N TYR A 61 -8.03 1.53 -6.51
CA TYR A 61 -6.87 1.87 -7.35
C TYR A 61 -6.29 0.63 -8.04
N ARG A 62 -5.62 0.84 -9.17
CA ARG A 62 -4.87 -0.19 -9.88
C ARG A 62 -3.61 0.40 -10.50
N LEU A 63 -2.54 -0.40 -10.54
CA LEU A 63 -1.36 -0.08 -11.34
C LEU A 63 -1.66 -0.38 -12.81
N VAL A 64 -1.44 0.62 -13.67
CA VAL A 64 -1.56 0.47 -15.12
C VAL A 64 -0.18 0.68 -15.72
N ARG A 65 0.28 -0.27 -16.53
CA ARG A 65 1.51 -0.09 -17.31
C ARG A 65 1.20 0.85 -18.47
N THR A 66 1.85 2.01 -18.51
CA THR A 66 1.83 2.92 -19.64
C THR A 66 2.79 2.44 -20.73
N ALA A 67 2.55 2.87 -21.98
CA ALA A 67 3.37 2.53 -23.14
C ALA A 67 4.64 3.37 -23.22
#